data_AF-A0A7V9VZ02-F1
#
_entry.id   AF-A0A7V9VZ02-F1
#
_cell.length_a   1.000
_cell.length_b   1.000
_cell.length_c   1.000
_cell.angle_alpha   90.00
_cell.angle_beta   90.00
_cell.angle_gamma   90.00
#
_symmetry.space_group_name_H-M   'P 1'
#
loop_
_entity.id
_entity.type
_entity.pdbx_description
1 polymer ?
#
loop_
_entity_poly.entity_id
_entity_poly.type
_entity_poly.pdbx_seq_one_letter_code
_entity_poly.pdbx_strand_id
1 'polypeptide(L)'
;MRIVNETQLEGLLAALPPEGVGRPVVDSADYAWLDEEMMKIGSLQHGGVDWEGAETRAVRLLSETGKDLKVLGHLLHCLQRGGDGVRFALSLRLFAGSLEGWWNQAYPYAGVQGERLRPRLFLQFAQRALTLAETLDFDNAADEHQACEGALEALLAAARGLELPDEPLVDLQRLLRQARPSQAAASTAAPSREEASPSTAPSGASAPTAKLPEMRLEAGNERGNRQALLKMADFLNEQSPSDPLGYRLRRHAIWHAIQALPATRDGVRSELAPPAADRVAEYREALSRGADTELWKRIENSLAVSPYWLEGHRLSASAAERLGHPRCAAAIRDEAGRFVERLPGIEALTFNDGSAFVDAETRQWLEAAAGGSGGGGQQGGGDPWQEGLAEAREKLDAEGLEAALTGLDRGLAEARSPREVAYWRLASADLLRDAGLAALAAQHYRAVQQSLVGIGLEQWEPALIERLEILSNNIIDRDEG
;
A
#
# COMPACT_ATOMS: atom_id res chain seq x y z
N MET A 1 10.47 22.24 -17.01
CA MET A 1 9.80 23.00 -15.94
C MET A 1 8.60 22.19 -15.50
N ARG A 2 8.51 21.87 -14.20
CA ARG A 2 7.39 21.10 -13.64
C ARG A 2 6.31 22.07 -13.13
N ILE A 3 5.07 21.86 -13.54
CA ILE A 3 3.91 22.65 -13.14
C ILE A 3 3.40 22.15 -11.77
N VAL A 4 3.37 23.04 -10.80
CA VAL A 4 2.97 22.76 -9.41
C VAL A 4 2.03 23.82 -8.82
N ASN A 5 1.79 24.92 -9.54
CA ASN A 5 0.86 25.96 -9.11
C ASN A 5 0.20 26.67 -10.31
N GLU A 6 -0.78 27.53 -10.03
CA GLU A 6 -1.60 28.19 -11.05
C GLU A 6 -0.88 29.30 -11.82
N THR A 7 0.05 30.03 -11.20
CA THR A 7 0.76 31.13 -11.89
C THR A 7 1.60 30.62 -13.06
N GLN A 8 2.04 29.37 -12.99
CA GLN A 8 2.75 28.70 -14.09
C GLN A 8 1.85 28.39 -15.30
N LEU A 9 0.53 28.47 -15.17
CA LEU A 9 -0.41 28.32 -16.29
C LEU A 9 -0.56 29.60 -17.11
N GLU A 10 -0.23 30.77 -16.54
CA GLU A 10 -0.41 32.07 -17.21
C GLU A 10 0.32 32.14 -18.55
N GLY A 11 1.58 31.68 -18.60
CA GLY A 11 2.36 31.64 -19.84
C GLY A 11 1.81 30.66 -20.89
N LEU A 12 1.16 29.59 -20.45
CA LEU A 12 0.53 28.60 -21.33
C LEU A 12 -0.79 29.10 -21.93
N LEU A 13 -1.49 29.96 -21.20
CA LEU A 13 -2.76 30.55 -21.63
C LEU A 13 -2.59 31.89 -22.35
N ALA A 14 -1.48 32.59 -22.11
CA ALA A 14 -1.18 33.86 -22.75
C ALA A 14 -1.16 33.77 -24.28
N ALA A 15 -1.66 34.82 -24.92
CA ALA A 15 -1.66 34.97 -26.37
C ALA A 15 -0.24 35.02 -26.94
N LEU A 16 0.04 34.26 -28.01
CA LEU A 16 1.33 34.24 -28.69
C LEU A 16 1.26 34.93 -30.07
N PRO A 17 2.24 35.76 -30.44
CA PRO A 17 2.31 36.30 -31.79
C PRO A 17 2.82 35.24 -32.80
N PRO A 18 2.28 35.17 -34.03
CA PRO A 18 1.18 35.98 -34.60
C PRO A 18 -0.22 35.52 -34.15
N GLU A 19 -1.19 36.44 -34.21
CA GLU A 19 -2.64 36.16 -34.10
C GLU A 19 -3.11 35.49 -32.78
N GLY A 20 -2.30 35.54 -31.73
CA GLY A 20 -2.65 35.03 -30.41
C GLY A 20 -2.40 33.54 -30.21
N VAL A 21 -2.07 32.79 -31.27
CA VAL A 21 -1.80 31.35 -31.22
C VAL A 21 -0.39 30.94 -31.62
N GLY A 22 0.46 31.89 -32.02
CA GLY A 22 1.84 31.59 -32.41
C GLY A 22 1.93 30.86 -33.75
N ARG A 23 2.98 30.05 -33.93
CA ARG A 23 3.29 29.35 -35.17
C ARG A 23 3.06 27.84 -35.03
N PRO A 24 2.78 27.11 -36.13
CA PRO A 24 2.68 25.65 -36.09
C PRO A 24 3.94 25.00 -35.50
N VAL A 25 3.76 24.02 -34.62
CA VAL A 25 4.86 23.35 -33.91
C VAL A 25 5.37 22.09 -34.63
N VAL A 26 4.71 21.67 -35.71
CA VAL A 26 4.94 20.35 -36.36
C VAL A 26 6.38 20.14 -36.83
N ASP A 27 7.07 21.21 -37.25
CA ASP A 27 8.45 21.16 -37.73
C ASP A 27 9.48 21.33 -36.59
N SER A 28 9.03 21.47 -35.34
CA SER A 28 9.92 21.61 -34.18
C SER A 28 10.52 20.27 -33.79
N ALA A 29 11.83 20.25 -33.55
CA ALA A 29 12.51 19.09 -32.98
C ALA A 29 11.93 18.72 -31.59
N ASP A 30 11.50 19.71 -30.81
CA ASP A 30 10.86 19.48 -29.51
C ASP A 30 9.49 18.80 -29.66
N TYR A 31 8.74 19.11 -30.73
CA TYR A 31 7.47 18.44 -31.03
C TYR A 31 7.68 17.00 -31.50
N ALA A 32 8.62 16.78 -32.43
CA ALA A 32 8.94 15.44 -32.92
C ALA A 32 9.39 14.50 -31.79
N TRP A 33 10.27 15.00 -30.91
CA TRP A 33 10.69 14.25 -29.72
C TRP A 33 9.52 13.97 -28.78
N LEU A 34 8.66 14.96 -28.51
CA LEU A 34 7.51 14.79 -27.64
C LEU A 34 6.53 13.73 -28.18
N ASP A 35 6.23 13.78 -29.48
CA ASP A 35 5.33 12.82 -30.14
C ASP A 35 5.92 11.40 -30.09
N GLU A 36 7.20 11.23 -30.37
CA GLU A 36 7.90 9.93 -30.26
C GLU A 36 7.88 9.40 -28.81
N GLU A 37 8.15 10.25 -27.84
CA GLU A 37 8.14 9.87 -26.43
C GLU A 37 6.73 9.44 -25.97
N MET A 38 5.70 10.12 -26.48
CA MET A 38 4.30 9.82 -26.17
C MET A 38 3.75 8.59 -26.90
N MET A 39 4.30 8.24 -28.06
CA MET A 39 3.98 7.00 -28.76
C MET A 39 4.42 5.73 -28.02
N LYS A 40 5.36 5.85 -27.07
CA LYS A 40 5.73 4.73 -26.19
C LYS A 40 4.61 4.37 -25.21
N ILE A 41 3.65 5.27 -24.96
CA ILE A 41 2.53 5.02 -24.05
C ILE A 41 1.61 3.94 -24.63
N GLY A 42 1.38 2.86 -23.87
CA GLY A 42 0.59 1.71 -24.34
C GLY A 42 1.37 0.73 -25.21
N SER A 43 2.67 0.98 -25.44
CA SER A 43 3.59 0.04 -26.08
C SER A 43 4.37 -0.77 -25.05
N LEU A 44 5.16 -1.75 -25.51
CA LEU A 44 6.12 -2.50 -24.67
C LEU A 44 7.17 -1.62 -23.99
N GLN A 45 7.36 -0.37 -24.45
CA GLN A 45 8.29 0.61 -23.89
C GLN A 45 7.62 1.58 -22.90
N HIS A 46 6.36 1.35 -22.51
CA HIS A 46 5.60 2.24 -21.63
C HIS A 46 6.32 2.56 -20.30
N GLY A 47 7.09 1.61 -19.76
CA GLY A 47 7.87 1.81 -18.52
C GLY A 47 9.07 2.74 -18.64
N GLY A 48 9.49 3.10 -19.85
CA GLY A 48 10.66 3.95 -20.14
C GLY A 48 10.33 5.35 -20.63
N VAL A 49 9.09 5.80 -20.47
CA VAL A 49 8.65 7.15 -20.90
C VAL A 49 9.28 8.23 -20.01
N ASP A 50 9.99 9.17 -20.62
CA ASP A 50 10.50 10.36 -19.95
C ASP A 50 9.41 11.43 -19.78
N TRP A 51 8.67 11.32 -18.67
CA TRP A 51 7.56 12.23 -18.35
C TRP A 51 8.01 13.66 -18.03
N GLU A 52 9.18 13.82 -17.41
CA GLU A 52 9.71 15.15 -17.05
C GLU A 52 10.19 15.89 -18.30
N GLY A 53 10.85 15.18 -19.20
CA GLY A 53 11.22 15.69 -20.53
C GLY A 53 10.00 16.03 -21.39
N ALA A 54 8.95 15.20 -21.34
CA ALA A 54 7.70 15.44 -22.05
C ALA A 54 6.98 16.70 -21.54
N GLU A 55 6.81 16.85 -20.21
CA GLU A 55 6.20 18.03 -19.61
C GLU A 55 7.00 19.29 -19.93
N THR A 56 8.32 19.25 -19.80
CA THR A 56 9.20 20.39 -20.05
C THR A 56 9.08 20.91 -21.49
N ARG A 57 9.09 20.01 -22.47
CA ARG A 57 8.97 20.39 -23.89
C ARG A 57 7.57 20.83 -24.25
N ALA A 58 6.54 20.17 -23.72
CA ALA A 58 5.16 20.57 -23.96
C ALA A 58 4.88 21.99 -23.42
N VAL A 59 5.38 22.31 -22.22
CA VAL A 59 5.32 23.66 -21.64
C VAL A 59 6.00 24.66 -22.56
N ARG A 60 7.24 24.40 -22.96
CA ARG A 60 8.02 25.29 -23.83
C ARG A 60 7.33 25.56 -25.17
N LEU A 61 6.82 24.51 -25.82
CA LEU A 61 6.11 24.62 -27.09
C LEU A 61 4.88 25.53 -26.96
N LEU A 62 4.05 25.31 -25.93
CA LEU A 62 2.81 26.06 -25.70
C LEU A 62 3.05 27.49 -25.20
N SER A 63 4.16 27.77 -24.51
CA SER A 63 4.48 29.11 -23.99
C SER A 63 5.34 29.96 -24.93
N GLU A 64 6.10 29.36 -25.84
CA GLU A 64 7.08 30.09 -26.68
C GLU A 64 6.82 29.96 -28.19
N THR A 65 6.22 28.85 -28.66
CA THR A 65 6.17 28.54 -30.09
C THR A 65 4.77 28.69 -30.67
N GLY A 66 3.81 27.90 -30.17
CA GLY A 66 2.45 27.93 -30.67
C GLY A 66 1.48 27.04 -29.92
N LYS A 67 0.20 27.42 -29.98
CA LYS A 67 -0.90 26.71 -29.32
C LYS A 67 -1.33 25.54 -30.19
N ASP A 68 -0.99 24.35 -29.74
CA ASP A 68 -1.28 23.10 -30.43
C ASP A 68 -2.07 22.15 -29.53
N LEU A 69 -3.18 21.63 -30.06
CA LEU A 69 -4.13 20.79 -29.33
C LEU A 69 -3.55 19.41 -29.00
N LYS A 70 -2.65 18.86 -29.82
CA LYS A 70 -2.00 17.58 -29.51
C LYS A 70 -1.00 17.77 -28.37
N VAL A 71 -0.19 18.83 -28.44
CA VAL A 71 0.74 19.19 -27.36
C VAL A 71 -0.01 19.44 -26.04
N LEU A 72 -1.15 20.14 -26.10
CA LEU A 72 -2.05 20.27 -24.95
C LEU A 72 -2.47 18.90 -24.42
N GLY A 73 -2.93 18.00 -25.28
CA GLY A 73 -3.32 16.65 -24.89
C GLY A 73 -2.22 15.83 -24.19
N HIS A 74 -0.96 15.99 -24.62
CA HIS A 74 0.20 15.38 -23.97
C HIS A 74 0.48 16.02 -22.61
N LEU A 75 0.46 17.36 -22.52
CA LEU A 75 0.67 18.08 -21.27
C LEU A 75 -0.40 17.73 -20.23
N LEU A 76 -1.68 17.70 -20.63
CA LEU A 76 -2.77 17.26 -19.77
C LEU A 76 -2.51 15.85 -19.22
N HIS A 77 -2.02 14.92 -20.07
CA HIS A 77 -1.68 13.58 -19.62
C HIS A 77 -0.52 13.56 -18.60
N CYS A 78 0.53 14.38 -18.80
CA CYS A 78 1.63 14.53 -17.86
C CYS A 78 1.18 15.08 -16.48
N LEU A 79 0.15 15.93 -16.46
CA LEU A 79 -0.39 16.50 -15.23
C LEU A 79 -1.37 15.56 -14.51
N GLN A 80 -2.16 14.79 -15.26
CA GLN A 80 -3.21 13.92 -14.73
C GLN A 80 -2.68 12.56 -14.25
N ARG A 81 -1.53 12.12 -14.75
CA ARG A 81 -0.92 10.87 -14.30
C ARG A 81 -0.42 10.97 -12.85
N GLY A 82 -0.50 9.87 -12.12
CA GLY A 82 0.15 9.73 -10.82
C GLY A 82 -0.71 10.06 -9.60
N GLY A 83 -2.02 10.28 -9.77
CA GLY A 83 -2.97 10.41 -8.65
C GLY A 83 -2.83 11.69 -7.82
N ASP A 84 -2.07 12.68 -8.29
CA ASP A 84 -1.88 13.97 -7.60
C ASP A 84 -3.07 14.91 -7.86
N GLY A 85 -3.88 15.14 -6.82
CA GLY A 85 -5.07 16.00 -6.90
C GLY A 85 -4.77 17.46 -7.25
N VAL A 86 -3.64 18.01 -6.81
CA VAL A 86 -3.25 19.39 -7.16
C VAL A 86 -2.94 19.48 -8.64
N ARG A 87 -2.10 18.57 -9.15
CA ARG A 87 -1.73 18.55 -10.58
C ARG A 87 -2.91 18.20 -11.48
N PHE A 88 -3.82 17.35 -11.02
CA PHE A 88 -5.06 17.06 -11.72
C PHE A 88 -5.94 18.31 -11.84
N ALA A 89 -6.16 19.04 -10.74
CA ALA A 89 -6.88 20.32 -10.77
C ALA A 89 -6.24 21.33 -11.73
N LEU A 90 -4.90 21.47 -11.70
CA LEU A 90 -4.17 22.34 -12.62
C LEU A 90 -4.37 21.94 -14.09
N SER A 91 -4.41 20.64 -14.38
CA SER A 91 -4.72 20.15 -15.74
C SER A 91 -6.11 20.57 -16.20
N LEU A 92 -7.13 20.49 -15.33
CA LEU A 92 -8.50 20.86 -15.65
C LEU A 92 -8.61 22.38 -15.86
N ARG A 93 -7.94 23.18 -15.03
CA ARG A 93 -7.85 24.65 -15.19
C ARG A 93 -7.18 25.04 -16.49
N LEU A 94 -6.04 24.40 -16.82
CA LEU A 94 -5.35 24.61 -18.09
C LEU A 94 -6.28 24.27 -19.26
N PHE A 95 -7.00 23.16 -19.18
CA PHE A 95 -7.91 22.75 -20.23
C PHE A 95 -9.06 23.75 -20.41
N ALA A 96 -9.70 24.18 -19.32
CA ALA A 96 -10.76 25.19 -19.32
C ALA A 96 -10.28 26.51 -19.94
N GLY A 97 -9.14 27.04 -19.48
CA GLY A 97 -8.56 28.26 -20.02
C GLY A 97 -8.16 28.14 -21.50
N SER A 98 -7.78 26.94 -21.94
CA SER A 98 -7.48 26.70 -23.36
C SER A 98 -8.76 26.75 -24.21
N LEU A 99 -9.88 26.19 -23.71
CA LEU A 99 -11.20 26.29 -24.35
C LEU A 99 -11.65 27.75 -24.50
N GLU A 100 -11.49 28.54 -23.46
CA GLU A 100 -11.88 29.96 -23.44
C GLU A 100 -10.96 30.84 -24.28
N GLY A 101 -9.65 30.56 -24.28
CA GLY A 101 -8.65 31.42 -24.89
C GLY A 101 -8.45 31.18 -26.38
N TRP A 102 -7.94 29.98 -26.74
CA TRP A 102 -7.34 29.75 -28.05
C TRP A 102 -7.78 28.45 -28.75
N TRP A 103 -8.66 27.66 -28.15
CA TRP A 103 -9.10 26.35 -28.66
C TRP A 103 -9.59 26.37 -30.11
N ASN A 104 -10.31 27.41 -30.51
CA ASN A 104 -10.86 27.52 -31.85
C ASN A 104 -9.82 27.91 -32.92
N GLN A 105 -8.71 28.50 -32.50
CA GLN A 105 -7.64 28.99 -33.37
C GLN A 105 -6.38 28.11 -33.28
N ALA A 106 -6.36 27.14 -32.38
CA ALA A 106 -5.22 26.26 -32.15
C ALA A 106 -4.94 25.30 -33.30
N TYR A 107 -3.66 25.02 -33.51
CA TYR A 107 -3.21 23.99 -34.45
C TYR A 107 -3.49 22.58 -33.90
N PRO A 108 -3.60 21.56 -34.76
CA PRO A 108 -3.65 21.62 -36.23
C PRO A 108 -5.05 21.92 -36.77
N TYR A 109 -6.05 22.14 -35.89
CA TYR A 109 -7.47 22.19 -36.24
C TYR A 109 -8.04 23.61 -36.13
N ALA A 110 -7.29 24.59 -36.64
CA ALA A 110 -7.68 26.00 -36.58
C ALA A 110 -8.87 26.30 -37.50
N GLY A 111 -9.78 27.16 -37.03
CA GLY A 111 -10.91 27.65 -37.83
C GLY A 111 -11.95 26.58 -38.18
N VAL A 112 -12.71 26.82 -39.25
CA VAL A 112 -13.90 26.03 -39.65
C VAL A 112 -13.55 24.57 -39.97
N GLN A 113 -12.34 24.32 -40.49
CA GLN A 113 -11.89 22.96 -40.84
C GLN A 113 -11.77 22.05 -39.61
N GLY A 114 -11.56 22.62 -38.42
CA GLY A 114 -11.45 21.90 -37.16
C GLY A 114 -12.78 21.59 -36.46
N GLU A 115 -13.90 22.17 -36.88
CA GLU A 115 -15.19 22.06 -36.18
C GLU A 115 -15.66 20.62 -35.97
N ARG A 116 -15.31 19.71 -36.88
CA ARG A 116 -15.66 18.28 -36.77
C ARG A 116 -14.66 17.46 -35.95
N LEU A 117 -13.40 17.90 -35.88
CA LEU A 117 -12.31 17.14 -35.25
C LEU A 117 -12.09 17.55 -33.80
N ARG A 118 -12.25 18.83 -33.48
CA ARG A 118 -12.11 19.35 -32.10
C ARG A 118 -13.05 18.68 -31.11
N PRO A 119 -14.36 18.46 -31.38
CA PRO A 119 -15.23 17.74 -30.45
C PRO A 119 -14.78 16.30 -30.20
N ARG A 120 -14.24 15.62 -31.22
CA ARG A 120 -13.70 14.26 -31.07
C ARG A 120 -12.43 14.24 -30.22
N LEU A 121 -11.56 15.22 -30.40
CA LEU A 121 -10.34 15.36 -29.60
C LEU A 121 -10.66 15.74 -28.16
N PHE A 122 -11.60 16.66 -27.96
CA PHE A 122 -12.14 17.01 -26.65
C PHE A 122 -12.66 15.77 -25.92
N LEU A 123 -13.47 14.95 -26.60
CA LEU A 123 -13.99 13.71 -26.02
C LEU A 123 -12.87 12.77 -25.57
N GLN A 124 -11.79 12.65 -26.36
CA GLN A 124 -10.62 11.85 -25.97
C GLN A 124 -9.92 12.41 -24.72
N PHE A 125 -9.80 13.74 -24.59
CA PHE A 125 -9.20 14.36 -23.41
C PHE A 125 -10.09 14.17 -22.18
N ALA A 126 -11.40 14.36 -22.32
CA ALA A 126 -12.38 14.19 -21.25
C ALA A 126 -12.46 12.73 -20.76
N GLN A 127 -12.51 11.76 -21.69
CA GLN A 127 -12.50 10.33 -21.35
C GLN A 127 -11.20 9.91 -20.66
N ARG A 128 -10.06 10.41 -21.13
CA ARG A 128 -8.77 10.15 -20.49
C ARG A 128 -8.71 10.72 -19.08
N ALA A 129 -9.18 11.96 -18.89
CA ALA A 129 -9.28 12.58 -17.58
C ALA A 129 -10.17 11.75 -16.65
N LEU A 130 -11.33 11.29 -17.13
CA LEU A 130 -12.22 10.39 -16.39
C LEU A 130 -11.51 9.10 -15.95
N THR A 131 -10.84 8.40 -16.87
CA THR A 131 -10.09 7.17 -16.53
C THR A 131 -8.98 7.43 -15.53
N LEU A 132 -8.23 8.53 -15.67
CA LEU A 132 -7.13 8.84 -14.75
C LEU A 132 -7.63 9.35 -13.40
N ALA A 133 -8.84 9.91 -13.33
CA ALA A 133 -9.44 10.35 -12.09
C ALA A 133 -9.75 9.19 -11.13
N GLU A 134 -9.90 7.96 -11.64
CA GLU A 134 -10.01 6.75 -10.79
C GLU A 134 -8.76 6.51 -9.93
N THR A 135 -7.62 7.11 -10.29
CA THR A 135 -6.38 7.05 -9.51
C THR A 135 -6.26 8.15 -8.47
N LEU A 136 -7.18 9.12 -8.45
CA LEU A 136 -7.19 10.20 -7.48
C LEU A 136 -7.71 9.71 -6.14
N ASP A 137 -7.11 10.27 -5.09
CA ASP A 137 -7.40 9.95 -3.72
C ASP A 137 -7.47 11.26 -2.94
N PHE A 138 -8.66 11.58 -2.44
CA PHE A 138 -8.93 12.82 -1.73
C PHE A 138 -9.04 12.62 -0.21
N ASP A 139 -8.56 11.49 0.32
CA ASP A 139 -8.50 11.24 1.76
C ASP A 139 -7.69 12.34 2.47
N ASN A 140 -8.35 13.14 3.32
CA ASN A 140 -7.79 14.33 3.99
C ASN A 140 -7.24 15.42 3.04
N ALA A 141 -7.61 15.39 1.76
CA ALA A 141 -7.19 16.35 0.74
C ALA A 141 -8.41 17.16 0.26
N ALA A 142 -9.06 17.84 1.22
CA ALA A 142 -10.31 18.57 0.97
C ALA A 142 -10.10 19.79 0.07
N ASP A 143 -8.96 20.47 0.20
CA ASP A 143 -8.61 21.63 -0.61
C ASP A 143 -8.32 21.20 -2.05
N GLU A 144 -7.65 20.06 -2.24
CA GLU A 144 -7.37 19.45 -3.54
C GLU A 144 -8.64 18.94 -4.23
N HIS A 145 -9.55 18.33 -3.47
CA HIS A 145 -10.86 17.91 -3.96
C HIS A 145 -11.69 19.11 -4.40
N GLN A 146 -11.78 20.14 -3.56
CA GLN A 146 -12.48 21.37 -3.89
C GLN A 146 -11.84 22.07 -5.11
N ALA A 147 -10.50 22.05 -5.21
CA ALA A 147 -9.81 22.58 -6.38
C ALA A 147 -10.12 21.79 -7.65
N CYS A 148 -10.24 20.46 -7.58
CA CYS A 148 -10.66 19.61 -8.71
C CYS A 148 -12.11 19.86 -9.09
N GLU A 149 -13.04 19.93 -8.13
CA GLU A 149 -14.45 20.24 -8.40
C GLU A 149 -14.60 21.62 -9.04
N GLY A 150 -13.98 22.66 -8.47
CA GLY A 150 -14.04 24.01 -9.03
C GLY A 150 -13.42 24.11 -10.43
N ALA A 151 -12.30 23.42 -10.66
CA ALA A 151 -11.68 23.37 -11.99
C ALA A 151 -12.55 22.62 -13.01
N LEU A 152 -13.22 21.53 -12.60
CA LEU A 152 -14.13 20.78 -13.44
C LEU A 152 -15.40 21.57 -13.77
N GLU A 153 -15.93 22.34 -12.82
CA GLU A 153 -17.08 23.22 -13.06
C GLU A 153 -16.75 24.28 -14.10
N ALA A 154 -15.57 24.91 -14.01
CA ALA A 154 -15.10 25.84 -15.03
C ALA A 154 -14.96 25.16 -16.39
N LEU A 155 -14.37 23.95 -16.45
CA LEU A 155 -14.24 23.19 -17.68
C LEU A 155 -15.60 22.82 -18.30
N LEU A 156 -16.57 22.41 -17.49
CA LEU A 156 -17.95 22.13 -17.91
C LEU A 156 -18.63 23.37 -18.50
N ALA A 157 -18.47 24.53 -17.85
CA ALA A 157 -19.02 25.79 -18.34
C ALA A 157 -18.42 26.17 -19.70
N ALA A 158 -17.10 26.09 -19.83
CA ALA A 158 -16.39 26.37 -21.08
C ALA A 158 -16.79 25.38 -22.20
N ALA A 159 -16.89 24.08 -21.88
CA ALA A 159 -17.30 23.05 -22.85
C ALA A 159 -18.72 23.28 -23.37
N ARG A 160 -19.66 23.62 -22.49
CA ARG A 160 -21.06 23.94 -22.87
C ARG A 160 -21.16 25.22 -23.70
N GLY A 161 -20.37 26.24 -23.36
CA GLY A 161 -20.29 27.47 -24.15
C GLY A 161 -19.83 27.25 -25.59
N LEU A 162 -19.09 26.15 -25.84
CA LEU A 162 -18.62 25.71 -27.15
C LEU A 162 -19.44 24.56 -27.75
N GLU A 163 -20.56 24.17 -27.14
CA GLU A 163 -21.42 23.06 -27.57
C GLU A 163 -20.66 21.72 -27.75
N LEU A 164 -19.67 21.47 -26.88
CA LEU A 164 -18.88 20.24 -26.87
C LEU A 164 -19.59 19.11 -26.08
N PRO A 165 -19.39 17.83 -26.44
CA PRO A 165 -20.04 16.69 -25.78
C PRO A 165 -19.54 16.51 -24.34
N ASP A 166 -20.34 16.92 -23.35
CA ASP A 166 -19.93 17.03 -21.95
C ASP A 166 -20.17 15.78 -21.10
N GLU A 167 -20.69 14.68 -21.68
CA GLU A 167 -21.07 13.48 -20.94
C GLU A 167 -19.92 12.90 -20.09
N PRO A 168 -18.68 12.75 -20.60
CA PRO A 168 -17.58 12.24 -19.76
C PRO A 168 -17.18 13.19 -18.63
N LEU A 169 -17.41 14.50 -18.79
CA LEU A 169 -17.16 15.47 -17.73
C LEU A 169 -18.23 15.42 -16.65
N VAL A 170 -19.48 15.13 -17.03
CA VAL A 170 -20.58 14.87 -16.07
C VAL A 170 -20.30 13.59 -15.28
N ASP A 171 -19.81 12.53 -15.95
CA ASP A 171 -19.37 11.32 -15.27
C ASP A 171 -18.17 11.57 -14.35
N LEU A 172 -17.21 12.39 -14.79
CA LEU A 172 -16.09 12.81 -13.95
C LEU A 172 -16.56 13.61 -12.73
N GLN A 173 -17.57 14.48 -12.90
CA GLN A 173 -18.16 15.21 -11.78
C GLN A 173 -18.82 14.27 -10.78
N ARG A 174 -19.53 13.24 -11.27
CA ARG A 174 -20.10 12.20 -10.42
C ARG A 174 -19.02 11.42 -9.68
N LEU A 175 -17.93 11.06 -10.36
CA LEU A 175 -16.79 10.36 -9.76
C LEU A 175 -16.13 11.21 -8.66
N LEU A 176 -15.83 12.48 -8.93
CA LEU A 176 -15.25 13.38 -7.92
C LEU A 176 -16.19 13.58 -6.73
N ARG A 177 -17.51 13.71 -6.95
CA ARG A 177 -18.49 13.79 -5.85
C ARG A 177 -18.57 12.52 -5.00
N GLN A 178 -18.36 11.36 -5.62
CA GLN A 178 -18.28 10.08 -4.91
C GLN A 178 -16.98 9.96 -4.12
N ALA A 179 -15.89 10.49 -4.67
CA ALA A 179 -14.58 10.60 -4.01
C ALA A 179 -14.50 11.78 -3.03
N ARG A 180 -15.64 12.30 -2.54
CA ARG A 180 -15.68 13.44 -1.62
C ARG A 180 -14.88 13.10 -0.35
N PRO A 181 -13.94 13.96 0.08
CA PRO A 181 -13.22 13.79 1.33
C PRO A 181 -14.24 13.62 2.45
N SER A 182 -14.06 12.60 3.28
CA SER A 182 -14.86 12.42 4.49
C SER A 182 -14.48 13.52 5.49
N GLN A 183 -14.95 14.76 5.25
CA GLN A 183 -15.08 15.71 6.33
C GLN A 183 -16.12 15.13 7.27
N ALA A 184 -15.70 14.84 8.50
CA ALA A 184 -16.58 14.60 9.63
C ALA A 184 -17.80 15.52 9.48
N ALA A 185 -18.97 14.91 9.33
CA ALA A 185 -20.21 15.61 9.07
C ALA A 185 -20.41 16.69 10.13
N ALA A 186 -20.13 17.94 9.76
CA ALA A 186 -20.86 19.09 10.27
C ALA A 186 -22.31 18.91 9.83
N SER A 187 -23.02 18.07 10.58
CA SER A 187 -24.43 17.82 10.38
C SER A 187 -25.17 19.10 10.73
N THR A 188 -25.80 19.64 9.69
CA THR A 188 -26.78 20.69 9.67
C THR A 188 -27.79 20.53 10.80
N ALA A 189 -27.80 21.48 11.74
CA ALA A 189 -28.96 21.76 12.60
C ALA A 189 -29.32 23.24 12.46
N ALA A 190 -30.61 23.48 12.24
CA ALA A 190 -31.25 24.76 11.96
C ALA A 190 -31.15 25.76 13.14
N PRO A 191 -31.53 27.04 12.96
CA PRO A 191 -30.97 28.16 13.70
C PRO A 191 -31.62 28.34 15.08
N SER A 192 -30.78 28.51 16.09
CA SER A 192 -31.18 29.14 17.35
C SER A 192 -30.23 30.28 17.67
N ARG A 193 -30.86 31.40 17.94
CA ARG A 193 -30.35 32.74 18.22
C ARG A 193 -29.78 32.82 19.66
N GLU A 194 -28.99 33.88 19.92
CA GLU A 194 -28.44 34.35 21.21
C GLU A 194 -27.24 33.55 21.78
N GLU A 195 -26.20 34.13 22.37
CA GLU A 195 -25.71 35.50 22.57
C GLU A 195 -24.23 35.38 23.02
N ALA A 196 -23.43 36.39 22.66
CA ALA A 196 -22.28 36.95 23.35
C ALA A 196 -21.39 36.10 24.32
N SER A 197 -20.12 35.89 23.94
CA SER A 197 -18.93 36.57 24.52
C SER A 197 -17.64 35.73 24.47
N PRO A 198 -16.45 36.37 24.35
CA PRO A 198 -15.18 35.68 24.13
C PRO A 198 -14.49 35.32 25.44
N SER A 199 -13.78 34.19 25.48
CA SER A 199 -12.75 33.94 26.49
C SER A 199 -11.49 33.40 25.84
N THR A 200 -10.48 34.25 25.87
CA THR A 200 -9.08 34.00 25.54
C THR A 200 -8.35 33.28 26.66
N ALA A 201 -7.48 32.35 26.27
CA ALA A 201 -6.21 31.91 26.90
C ALA A 201 -6.15 30.39 27.20
N PRO A 202 -4.94 29.81 27.34
CA PRO A 202 -3.85 29.81 26.36
C PRO A 202 -3.40 28.38 26.02
N SER A 203 -2.53 28.29 25.03
CA SER A 203 -1.80 27.11 24.55
C SER A 203 -1.43 26.10 25.66
N GLY A 204 -1.98 24.90 25.56
CA GLY A 204 -1.45 23.67 26.15
C GLY A 204 -1.07 22.74 25.01
N ALA A 205 0.23 22.45 24.89
CA ALA A 205 0.79 21.55 23.91
C ALA A 205 0.10 20.18 24.00
N SER A 206 -0.71 19.84 23.00
CA SER A 206 -1.12 18.47 22.75
C SER A 206 -0.17 17.90 21.71
N ALA A 207 0.56 16.86 22.11
CA ALA A 207 1.24 15.98 21.17
C ALA A 207 0.20 15.48 20.15
N PRO A 208 0.56 15.34 18.85
CA PRO A 208 -0.37 14.82 17.87
C PRO A 208 -0.60 13.35 18.19
N THR A 209 -1.75 13.02 18.79
CA THR A 209 -2.26 11.65 18.75
C THR A 209 -2.56 11.35 17.30
N ALA A 210 -1.77 10.45 16.71
CA ALA A 210 -1.96 9.96 15.36
C ALA A 210 -3.39 9.43 15.24
N LYS A 211 -4.26 10.18 14.55
CA LYS A 211 -5.63 9.76 14.28
C LYS A 211 -5.53 8.49 13.45
N LEU A 212 -6.10 7.39 13.95
CA LEU A 212 -6.24 6.16 13.16
C LEU A 212 -6.87 6.54 11.81
N PRO A 213 -6.33 6.07 10.68
CA PRO A 213 -7.00 6.28 9.40
C PRO A 213 -8.42 5.70 9.50
N GLU A 214 -9.44 6.52 9.19
CA GLU A 214 -10.81 6.04 9.02
C GLU A 214 -10.87 5.27 7.71
N MET A 215 -10.85 3.95 7.80
CA MET A 215 -10.74 3.07 6.64
C MET A 215 -12.02 2.29 6.49
N ARG A 216 -12.72 2.53 5.38
CA ARG A 216 -13.91 1.77 5.03
C ARG A 216 -13.53 0.71 4.02
N LEU A 217 -13.76 -0.55 4.40
CA LEU A 217 -13.75 -1.67 3.47
C LEU A 217 -15.11 -1.68 2.75
N GLU A 218 -15.09 -1.62 1.42
CA GLU A 218 -16.28 -1.56 0.59
C GLU A 218 -16.50 -2.90 -0.11
N ALA A 219 -17.71 -3.45 -0.04
CA ALA A 219 -18.03 -4.69 -0.74
C ALA A 219 -17.91 -4.50 -2.26
N GLY A 220 -17.15 -5.37 -2.94
CA GLY A 220 -16.95 -5.33 -4.40
C GLY A 220 -15.81 -4.42 -4.89
N ASN A 221 -15.17 -3.64 -4.02
CA ASN A 221 -14.01 -2.80 -4.37
C ASN A 221 -12.70 -3.45 -3.91
N GLU A 222 -12.32 -4.59 -4.49
CA GLU A 222 -11.14 -5.35 -4.06
C GLU A 222 -9.83 -4.55 -4.18
N ARG A 223 -9.71 -3.72 -5.23
CA ARG A 223 -8.53 -2.85 -5.42
C ARG A 223 -8.47 -1.73 -4.39
N GLY A 224 -9.59 -1.04 -4.13
CA GLY A 224 -9.67 -0.01 -3.10
C GLY A 224 -9.43 -0.58 -1.70
N ASN A 225 -10.02 -1.73 -1.39
CA ASN A 225 -9.80 -2.43 -0.12
C ASN A 225 -8.34 -2.84 0.07
N ARG A 226 -7.69 -3.35 -0.99
CA ARG A 226 -6.25 -3.65 -0.94
C ARG A 226 -5.44 -2.38 -0.67
N GLN A 227 -5.72 -1.28 -1.36
CA GLN A 227 -5.01 -0.03 -1.15
C GLN A 227 -5.22 0.52 0.26
N ALA A 228 -6.45 0.44 0.78
CA ALA A 228 -6.74 0.75 2.17
C ALA A 228 -5.86 -0.13 3.08
N LEU A 229 -5.96 -1.45 3.02
CA LEU A 229 -5.18 -2.33 3.89
C LEU A 229 -3.66 -2.05 3.86
N LEU A 230 -3.11 -1.68 2.69
CA LEU A 230 -1.70 -1.23 2.57
C LEU A 230 -1.44 0.09 3.31
N LYS A 231 -2.29 1.12 3.15
CA LYS A 231 -2.18 2.38 3.90
C LYS A 231 -2.28 2.19 5.41
N MET A 232 -3.16 1.30 5.87
CA MET A 232 -3.26 0.97 7.31
C MET A 232 -1.97 0.38 7.80
N ALA A 233 -1.39 -0.52 7.02
CA ALA A 233 -0.14 -1.14 7.36
C ALA A 233 1.02 -0.16 7.34
N ASP A 234 1.04 0.81 6.41
CA ASP A 234 2.02 1.90 6.40
C ASP A 234 1.91 2.74 7.69
N PHE A 235 0.68 3.12 8.06
CA PHE A 235 0.43 3.84 9.31
C PHE A 235 0.91 3.05 10.54
N LEU A 236 0.58 1.76 10.64
CA LEU A 236 1.02 0.91 11.74
C LEU A 236 2.55 0.80 11.80
N ASN A 237 3.19 0.59 10.64
CA ASN A 237 4.65 0.48 10.56
C ASN A 237 5.36 1.81 10.86
N GLU A 238 4.75 2.96 10.57
CA GLU A 238 5.30 4.28 10.90
C GLU A 238 5.20 4.59 12.41
N GLN A 239 4.09 4.21 13.03
CA GLN A 239 3.91 4.37 14.48
C GLN A 239 4.76 3.38 15.29
N SER A 240 4.92 2.15 14.79
CA SER A 240 5.63 1.08 15.49
C SER A 240 6.33 0.13 14.50
N PRO A 241 7.55 0.48 14.02
CA PRO A 241 8.29 -0.32 13.04
C PRO A 241 8.65 -1.74 13.53
N SER A 242 8.70 -1.95 14.84
CA SER A 242 8.98 -3.22 15.51
C SER A 242 7.73 -4.08 15.74
N ASP A 243 6.53 -3.56 15.46
CA ASP A 243 5.28 -4.32 15.58
C ASP A 243 5.05 -5.17 14.31
N PRO A 244 4.93 -6.50 14.42
CA PRO A 244 4.66 -7.37 13.29
C PRO A 244 3.30 -7.14 12.59
N LEU A 245 2.33 -6.52 13.26
CA LEU A 245 0.95 -6.43 12.77
C LEU A 245 0.84 -5.74 11.41
N GLY A 246 1.54 -4.62 11.22
CA GLY A 246 1.52 -3.89 9.94
C GLY A 246 2.07 -4.75 8.80
N TYR A 247 3.19 -5.45 9.01
CA TYR A 247 3.75 -6.36 8.00
C TYR A 247 2.83 -7.53 7.65
N ARG A 248 2.13 -8.11 8.64
CA ARG A 248 1.11 -9.16 8.39
C ARG A 248 -0.05 -8.61 7.57
N LEU A 249 -0.51 -7.40 7.90
CA LEU A 249 -1.59 -6.72 7.17
C LEU A 249 -1.21 -6.44 5.70
N ARG A 250 0.04 -6.05 5.42
CA ARG A 250 0.53 -5.91 4.03
C ARG A 250 0.40 -7.22 3.25
N ARG A 251 0.81 -8.34 3.85
CA ARG A 251 0.74 -9.66 3.20
C ARG A 251 -0.71 -10.06 2.93
N HIS A 252 -1.60 -9.82 3.89
CA HIS A 252 -3.03 -10.00 3.68
C HIS A 252 -3.53 -9.15 2.50
N ALA A 253 -3.21 -7.86 2.46
CA ALA A 253 -3.61 -6.96 1.38
C ALA A 253 -3.14 -7.44 -0.01
N ILE A 254 -1.92 -7.97 -0.10
CA ILE A 254 -1.31 -8.42 -1.36
C ILE A 254 -1.90 -9.77 -1.81
N TRP A 255 -2.13 -10.70 -0.90
CA TRP A 255 -2.42 -12.10 -1.24
C TRP A 255 -3.86 -12.56 -1.00
N HIS A 256 -4.70 -11.78 -0.32
CA HIS A 256 -6.06 -12.21 0.02
C HIS A 256 -6.91 -12.56 -1.21
N ALA A 257 -6.82 -11.75 -2.28
CA ALA A 257 -7.57 -11.97 -3.52
C ALA A 257 -6.99 -13.08 -4.42
N ILE A 258 -5.77 -13.56 -4.14
CA ILE A 258 -5.12 -14.60 -4.94
C ILE A 258 -5.53 -15.96 -4.38
N GLN A 259 -6.46 -16.64 -5.04
CA GLN A 259 -7.00 -17.94 -4.59
C GLN A 259 -6.53 -19.13 -5.42
N ALA A 260 -5.88 -18.89 -6.57
CA ALA A 260 -5.40 -19.93 -7.47
C ALA A 260 -4.04 -19.56 -8.06
N LEU A 261 -3.31 -20.56 -8.54
CA LEU A 261 -2.06 -20.36 -9.27
C LEU A 261 -2.29 -19.53 -10.53
N PRO A 262 -1.31 -18.69 -10.94
CA PRO A 262 -1.41 -17.96 -12.19
C PRO A 262 -1.42 -18.91 -13.39
N ALA A 263 -2.05 -18.46 -14.48
CA ALA A 263 -2.04 -19.21 -15.72
C ALA A 263 -0.61 -19.43 -16.23
N THR A 264 -0.35 -20.65 -16.72
CA THR A 264 0.95 -21.05 -17.27
C THR A 264 0.82 -21.46 -18.72
N ARG A 265 1.87 -21.21 -19.51
CA ARG A 265 1.94 -21.57 -20.93
C ARG A 265 2.16 -23.07 -21.13
N ASP A 266 3.13 -23.62 -20.41
CA ASP A 266 3.61 -25.00 -20.57
C ASP A 266 3.48 -25.82 -19.27
N GLY A 267 2.58 -25.42 -18.35
CA GLY A 267 2.42 -26.04 -17.03
C GLY A 267 3.42 -25.57 -15.96
N VAL A 268 4.42 -24.76 -16.34
CA VAL A 268 5.51 -24.29 -15.46
C VAL A 268 5.74 -22.78 -15.58
N ARG A 269 5.80 -22.25 -16.80
CA ARG A 269 6.12 -20.84 -17.07
C ARG A 269 4.85 -19.99 -17.12
N SER A 270 4.79 -18.94 -16.31
CA SER A 270 3.70 -17.95 -16.30
C SER A 270 3.95 -16.79 -17.28
N GLU A 271 2.91 -16.01 -17.57
CA GLU A 271 3.02 -14.76 -18.33
C GLU A 271 3.45 -13.56 -17.46
N LEU A 272 3.63 -13.78 -16.15
CA LEU A 272 3.99 -12.75 -15.20
C LEU A 272 5.45 -12.34 -15.39
N ALA A 273 5.69 -11.03 -15.42
CA ALA A 273 7.03 -10.48 -15.44
C ALA A 273 7.66 -10.54 -14.03
N PRO A 274 8.95 -10.88 -13.92
CA PRO A 274 9.67 -10.76 -12.65
C PRO A 274 9.89 -9.28 -12.31
N PRO A 275 10.24 -8.95 -11.05
CA PRO A 275 10.77 -7.63 -10.73
C PRO A 275 12.05 -7.34 -11.54
N ALA A 276 12.31 -6.06 -11.80
CA ALA A 276 13.48 -5.63 -12.56
C ALA A 276 14.79 -6.14 -11.93
N ALA A 277 15.59 -6.90 -12.69
CA ALA A 277 16.79 -7.57 -12.20
C ALA A 277 17.81 -6.59 -11.57
N ASP A 278 17.99 -5.42 -12.17
CA ASP A 278 18.89 -4.37 -11.66
C ASP A 278 18.45 -3.89 -10.27
N ARG A 279 17.15 -3.72 -10.05
CA ARG A 279 16.59 -3.32 -8.76
C ARG A 279 16.78 -4.41 -7.71
N VAL A 280 16.58 -5.68 -8.07
CA VAL A 280 16.79 -6.81 -7.16
C VAL A 280 18.28 -6.91 -6.78
N ALA A 281 19.19 -6.73 -7.75
CA ALA A 281 20.62 -6.71 -7.49
C ALA A 281 21.01 -5.57 -6.54
N GLU A 282 20.47 -4.37 -6.74
CA GLU A 282 20.66 -3.23 -5.85
C GLU A 282 20.23 -3.56 -4.41
N TYR A 283 19.07 -4.20 -4.22
CA TYR A 283 18.60 -4.60 -2.89
C TYR A 283 19.51 -5.61 -2.21
N ARG A 284 19.98 -6.64 -2.94
CA ARG A 284 20.94 -7.62 -2.39
C ARG A 284 22.25 -6.96 -1.98
N GLU A 285 22.78 -6.07 -2.83
CA GLU A 285 24.02 -5.35 -2.56
C GLU A 285 23.87 -4.40 -1.37
N ALA A 286 22.77 -3.66 -1.30
CA ALA A 286 22.48 -2.77 -0.17
C ALA A 286 22.38 -3.57 1.14
N LEU A 287 21.63 -4.68 1.16
CA LEU A 287 21.52 -5.56 2.33
C LEU A 287 22.87 -6.13 2.79
N SER A 288 23.79 -6.40 1.86
CA SER A 288 25.12 -6.89 2.21
C SER A 288 25.99 -5.84 2.90
N ARG A 289 25.79 -4.55 2.57
CA ARG A 289 26.50 -3.40 3.16
C ARG A 289 25.91 -2.96 4.50
N GLY A 290 24.64 -3.25 4.74
CA GLY A 290 23.90 -2.90 5.95
C GLY A 290 22.43 -2.63 5.63
N ALA A 291 21.52 -2.94 6.55
CA ALA A 291 20.11 -2.62 6.37
C ALA A 291 19.80 -1.29 7.04
N ASP A 292 19.10 -0.40 6.34
CA ASP A 292 18.45 0.78 6.90
C ASP A 292 16.93 0.71 6.69
N THR A 293 16.20 1.56 7.41
CA THR A 293 14.73 1.60 7.34
C THR A 293 14.23 2.00 5.95
N GLU A 294 14.98 2.80 5.21
CA GLU A 294 14.60 3.25 3.88
C GLU A 294 14.71 2.13 2.84
N LEU A 295 15.77 1.33 2.88
CA LEU A 295 15.91 0.11 2.09
C LEU A 295 14.76 -0.86 2.39
N TRP A 296 14.45 -1.08 3.67
CA TRP A 296 13.36 -1.97 4.06
C TRP A 296 12.01 -1.49 3.49
N LYS A 297 11.70 -0.19 3.59
CA LYS A 297 10.51 0.43 2.97
C LYS A 297 10.49 0.27 1.45
N ARG A 298 11.62 0.46 0.75
CA ARG A 298 11.71 0.29 -0.71
C ARG A 298 11.45 -1.16 -1.14
N ILE A 299 11.97 -2.14 -0.39
CA ILE A 299 11.68 -3.57 -0.60
C ILE A 299 10.18 -3.82 -0.44
N GLU A 300 9.59 -3.36 0.67
CA GLU A 300 8.15 -3.51 0.96
C GLU A 300 7.23 -2.88 -0.11
N ASN A 301 7.65 -1.77 -0.73
CA ASN A 301 6.91 -1.15 -1.83
C ASN A 301 7.02 -1.94 -3.13
N SER A 302 8.18 -2.53 -3.43
CA SER A 302 8.33 -3.42 -4.60
C SER A 302 7.50 -4.70 -4.45
N LEU A 303 7.37 -5.22 -3.22
CA LEU A 303 6.51 -6.37 -2.91
C LEU A 303 5.03 -6.07 -3.15
N ALA A 304 4.57 -4.84 -2.86
CA ALA A 304 3.18 -4.45 -3.07
C ALA A 304 2.74 -4.55 -4.54
N VAL A 305 3.67 -4.46 -5.51
CA VAL A 305 3.38 -4.58 -6.94
C VAL A 305 3.84 -5.91 -7.57
N SER A 306 4.52 -6.76 -6.79
CA SER A 306 5.09 -8.04 -7.26
C SER A 306 4.67 -9.21 -6.35
N PRO A 307 3.40 -9.65 -6.37
CA PRO A 307 2.86 -10.60 -5.38
C PRO A 307 3.54 -11.96 -5.35
N TYR A 308 4.08 -12.41 -6.49
CA TYR A 308 4.72 -13.72 -6.65
C TYR A 308 6.25 -13.69 -6.50
N TRP A 309 6.82 -12.53 -6.12
CA TRP A 309 8.26 -12.43 -5.85
C TRP A 309 8.55 -12.81 -4.39
N LEU A 310 8.73 -14.12 -4.13
CA LEU A 310 8.94 -14.64 -2.77
C LEU A 310 10.34 -14.34 -2.24
N GLU A 311 11.36 -14.25 -3.11
CA GLU A 311 12.70 -13.84 -2.68
C GLU A 311 12.67 -12.45 -2.02
N GLY A 312 11.87 -11.51 -2.53
CA GLY A 312 11.73 -10.19 -1.91
C GLY A 312 11.20 -10.24 -0.46
N HIS A 313 10.39 -11.26 -0.13
CA HIS A 313 9.90 -11.47 1.24
C HIS A 313 11.03 -11.94 2.16
N ARG A 314 11.90 -12.82 1.67
CA ARG A 314 13.12 -13.22 2.37
C ARG A 314 14.05 -12.02 2.57
N LEU A 315 14.26 -11.19 1.55
CA LEU A 315 15.06 -9.97 1.66
C LEU A 315 14.48 -9.00 2.69
N SER A 316 13.16 -8.83 2.72
CA SER A 316 12.48 -8.01 3.73
C SER A 316 12.66 -8.57 5.15
N ALA A 317 12.53 -9.88 5.34
CA ALA A 317 12.78 -10.51 6.63
C ALA A 317 14.24 -10.35 7.07
N SER A 318 15.21 -10.51 6.16
CA SER A 318 16.63 -10.25 6.45
C SER A 318 16.91 -8.78 6.78
N ALA A 319 16.21 -7.84 6.16
CA ALA A 319 16.29 -6.41 6.52
C ALA A 319 15.80 -6.20 7.96
N ALA A 320 14.64 -6.79 8.30
CA ALA A 320 14.06 -6.72 9.64
C ALA A 320 14.99 -7.31 10.71
N GLU A 321 15.62 -8.47 10.45
CA GLU A 321 16.59 -9.08 11.37
C GLU A 321 17.80 -8.16 11.62
N ARG A 322 18.38 -7.60 10.56
CA ARG A 322 19.54 -6.71 10.65
C ARG A 322 19.24 -5.39 11.36
N LEU A 323 17.98 -4.94 11.29
CA LEU A 323 17.48 -3.76 12.01
C LEU A 323 17.08 -4.04 13.46
N GLY A 324 17.21 -5.29 13.93
CA GLY A 324 16.85 -5.66 15.30
C GLY A 324 15.35 -5.90 15.51
N HIS A 325 14.62 -6.28 14.46
CA HIS A 325 13.19 -6.59 14.48
C HIS A 325 12.89 -8.08 14.15
N PRO A 326 13.41 -9.04 14.94
CA PRO A 326 13.26 -10.47 14.66
C PRO A 326 11.81 -10.96 14.68
N ARG A 327 10.93 -10.31 15.47
CA ARG A 327 9.49 -10.60 15.49
C ARG A 327 8.82 -10.27 14.15
N CYS A 328 9.20 -9.16 13.52
CA CYS A 328 8.71 -8.79 12.18
C CYS A 328 9.25 -9.76 11.13
N ALA A 329 10.53 -10.14 11.21
CA ALA A 329 11.12 -11.13 10.31
C ALA A 329 10.39 -12.49 10.36
N ALA A 330 10.13 -13.00 11.57
CA ALA A 330 9.37 -14.22 11.78
C ALA A 330 7.95 -14.10 11.21
N ALA A 331 7.26 -12.99 11.46
CA ALA A 331 5.92 -12.78 10.92
C ALA A 331 5.85 -12.70 9.39
N ILE A 332 6.82 -12.05 8.75
CA ILE A 332 6.94 -12.00 7.29
C ILE A 332 7.12 -13.41 6.73
N ARG A 333 7.97 -14.21 7.37
CA ARG A 333 8.19 -15.62 7.00
C ARG A 333 6.92 -16.46 7.17
N ASP A 334 6.21 -16.33 8.30
CA ASP A 334 4.98 -17.08 8.57
C ASP A 334 3.92 -16.81 7.49
N GLU A 335 3.68 -15.55 7.15
CA GLU A 335 2.68 -15.21 6.13
C GLU A 335 3.11 -15.70 4.74
N ALA A 336 4.40 -15.63 4.41
CA ALA A 336 4.93 -16.17 3.17
C ALA A 336 4.76 -17.70 3.08
N GLY A 337 5.02 -18.41 4.18
CA GLY A 337 4.78 -19.85 4.29
C GLY A 337 3.31 -20.20 4.06
N ARG A 338 2.39 -19.51 4.76
CA ARG A 338 0.93 -19.70 4.58
C ARG A 338 0.46 -19.44 3.15
N PHE A 339 1.04 -18.46 2.47
CA PHE A 339 0.72 -18.18 1.07
C PHE A 339 1.15 -19.32 0.15
N VAL A 340 2.36 -19.85 0.36
CA VAL A 340 2.90 -20.99 -0.41
C VAL A 340 2.10 -22.27 -0.16
N GLU A 341 1.82 -22.59 1.11
CA GLU A 341 1.00 -23.76 1.50
C GLU A 341 -0.42 -23.71 0.91
N ARG A 342 -1.01 -22.51 0.81
CA ARG A 342 -2.35 -22.30 0.24
C ARG A 342 -2.40 -22.50 -1.28
N LEU A 343 -1.26 -22.49 -1.96
CA LEU A 343 -1.15 -22.64 -3.42
C LEU A 343 -0.20 -23.79 -3.79
N PRO A 344 -0.62 -25.06 -3.59
CA PRO A 344 0.22 -26.22 -3.86
C PRO A 344 0.75 -26.22 -5.30
N GLY A 345 2.07 -26.34 -5.47
CA GLY A 345 2.73 -26.34 -6.78
C GLY A 345 3.28 -24.99 -7.22
N ILE A 346 3.07 -23.92 -6.44
CA ILE A 346 3.68 -22.61 -6.69
C ILE A 346 5.22 -22.67 -6.73
N GLU A 347 5.83 -23.62 -6.01
CA GLU A 347 7.28 -23.81 -5.91
C GLU A 347 7.89 -24.32 -7.21
N ALA A 348 7.07 -24.89 -8.10
CA ALA A 348 7.48 -25.34 -9.42
C ALA A 348 7.31 -24.25 -10.49
N LEU A 349 6.63 -23.15 -10.20
CA LEU A 349 6.32 -22.11 -11.19
C LEU A 349 7.46 -21.12 -11.41
N THR A 350 7.48 -20.56 -12.62
CA THR A 350 8.47 -19.56 -13.06
C THR A 350 7.80 -18.34 -13.68
N PHE A 351 8.49 -17.20 -13.64
CA PHE A 351 8.16 -16.00 -14.41
C PHE A 351 8.42 -16.22 -15.91
N ASN A 352 7.99 -15.25 -16.73
CA ASN A 352 8.12 -15.32 -18.18
C ASN A 352 9.58 -15.42 -18.68
N ASP A 353 10.55 -14.93 -17.91
CA ASP A 353 11.99 -15.01 -18.20
C ASP A 353 12.63 -16.34 -17.73
N GLY A 354 11.87 -17.18 -17.03
CA GLY A 354 12.31 -18.46 -16.46
C GLY A 354 12.87 -18.39 -15.05
N SER A 355 12.93 -17.20 -14.41
CA SER A 355 13.26 -17.10 -13.00
C SER A 355 12.18 -17.77 -12.14
N ALA A 356 12.58 -18.48 -11.08
CA ALA A 356 11.66 -19.21 -10.22
C ALA A 356 10.89 -18.27 -9.28
N PHE A 357 9.62 -18.58 -8.99
CA PHE A 357 8.88 -17.88 -7.94
C PHE A 357 9.50 -18.14 -6.56
N VAL A 358 9.93 -19.39 -6.33
CA VAL A 358 10.58 -19.83 -5.10
C VAL A 358 11.95 -20.44 -5.46
N ASP A 359 13.00 -19.65 -5.30
CA ASP A 359 14.38 -20.14 -5.47
C ASP A 359 14.80 -21.09 -4.32
N ALA A 360 15.97 -21.73 -4.45
CA ALA A 360 16.44 -22.71 -3.48
C ALA A 360 16.67 -22.12 -2.07
N GLU A 361 17.18 -20.89 -1.99
CA GLU A 361 17.49 -20.22 -0.71
C GLU A 361 16.19 -19.80 -0.01
N THR A 362 15.21 -19.33 -0.78
CA THR A 362 13.87 -18.97 -0.32
C THR A 362 13.10 -20.20 0.12
N ARG A 363 13.22 -21.33 -0.59
CA ARG A 363 12.64 -22.61 -0.15
C ARG A 363 13.20 -23.03 1.21
N GLN A 364 14.51 -23.02 1.37
CA GLN A 364 15.15 -23.36 2.65
C GLN A 364 14.72 -22.40 3.77
N TRP A 365 14.63 -21.10 3.47
CA TRP A 365 14.17 -20.10 4.43
C TRP A 365 12.71 -20.34 4.90
N LEU A 366 11.82 -20.77 4.01
CA LEU A 366 10.45 -21.14 4.35
C LEU A 366 10.38 -22.44 5.16
N GLU A 367 11.14 -23.46 4.77
CA GLU A 367 11.20 -24.77 5.46
C GLU A 367 11.74 -24.66 6.89
N ALA A 368 12.64 -23.70 7.15
CA ALA A 368 13.15 -23.43 8.49
C ALA A 368 12.05 -23.06 9.52
N ALA A 369 10.86 -22.65 9.07
CA ALA A 369 9.69 -22.37 9.92
C ALA A 369 8.82 -23.61 10.22
N ALA A 370 8.73 -24.56 9.28
CA ALA A 370 7.86 -25.74 9.39
C ALA A 370 8.30 -26.71 10.50
N GLY A 371 9.53 -26.60 11.00
CA GLY A 371 10.02 -27.31 12.17
C GLY A 371 9.46 -26.80 13.51
N GLY A 372 8.69 -25.70 13.54
CA GLY A 372 8.32 -24.99 14.78
C GLY A 372 6.86 -24.54 14.93
N SER A 373 5.96 -24.75 13.96
CA SER A 373 4.58 -24.23 14.03
C SER A 373 3.51 -25.24 13.59
N GLY A 374 3.30 -26.28 14.40
CA GLY A 374 2.06 -27.07 14.38
C GLY A 374 1.24 -26.81 15.65
N GLY A 375 0.22 -25.94 15.58
CA GLY A 375 -0.71 -25.74 16.70
C GLY A 375 -1.62 -24.53 16.50
N GLY A 376 -2.93 -24.80 16.34
CA GLY A 376 -3.95 -23.83 15.93
C GLY A 376 -4.30 -22.73 16.94
N GLY A 377 -5.11 -21.80 16.42
CA GLY A 377 -5.49 -20.49 16.98
C GLY A 377 -5.84 -20.40 18.46
N GLN A 378 -5.37 -19.30 19.06
CA GLN A 378 -6.16 -18.41 19.91
C GLN A 378 -5.54 -16.99 19.83
N GLN A 379 -6.35 -16.01 20.18
CA GLN A 379 -6.19 -14.55 20.08
C GLN A 379 -4.80 -13.96 20.43
N GLY A 380 -4.53 -12.79 19.85
CA GLY A 380 -3.30 -12.04 19.98
C GLY A 380 -2.86 -11.77 21.41
N GLY A 381 -1.62 -12.18 21.66
CA GLY A 381 -0.85 -12.08 22.90
C GLY A 381 0.14 -13.24 22.82
N GLY A 382 1.45 -13.00 22.91
CA GLY A 382 2.39 -14.12 23.04
C GLY A 382 1.99 -14.94 24.27
N ASP A 383 2.13 -16.26 24.23
CA ASP A 383 1.84 -17.04 25.44
C ASP A 383 2.78 -16.52 26.57
N PRO A 384 2.30 -16.30 27.81
CA PRO A 384 3.07 -15.65 28.87
C PRO A 384 4.45 -16.25 29.15
N TRP A 385 4.60 -17.56 28.93
CA TRP A 385 5.87 -18.28 29.08
C TRP A 385 6.92 -17.89 28.03
N GLN A 386 6.51 -17.46 26.84
CA GLN A 386 7.41 -17.01 25.77
C GLN A 386 8.02 -15.65 26.11
N GLU A 387 7.19 -14.74 26.64
CA GLU A 387 7.64 -13.44 27.14
C GLU A 387 8.54 -13.61 28.36
N GLY A 388 8.16 -14.50 29.29
CA GLY A 388 8.97 -14.84 30.44
C GLY A 388 10.34 -15.45 30.08
N LEU A 389 10.40 -16.30 29.04
CA LEU A 389 11.68 -16.84 28.54
C LEU A 389 12.57 -15.77 27.92
N ALA A 390 11.99 -14.82 27.17
CA ALA A 390 12.73 -13.71 26.61
C ALA A 390 13.32 -12.82 27.71
N GLU A 391 12.52 -12.43 28.71
CA GLU A 391 12.99 -11.66 29.88
C GLU A 391 14.06 -12.43 30.67
N ALA A 392 13.89 -13.74 30.84
CA ALA A 392 14.87 -14.58 31.53
C ALA A 392 16.21 -14.64 30.78
N ARG A 393 16.20 -14.65 29.44
CA ARG A 393 17.44 -14.60 28.64
C ARG A 393 18.16 -13.27 28.80
N GLU A 394 17.43 -12.16 28.79
CA GLU A 394 18.03 -10.84 29.05
C GLU A 394 18.64 -10.77 30.45
N LYS A 395 17.96 -11.31 31.47
CA LYS A 395 18.48 -11.40 32.84
C LYS A 395 19.65 -12.36 32.97
N LEU A 396 19.71 -13.43 32.18
CA LEU A 396 20.83 -14.36 32.19
C LEU A 396 22.13 -13.63 31.81
N ASP A 397 22.07 -12.76 30.81
CA ASP A 397 23.22 -11.97 30.36
C ASP A 397 23.58 -10.83 31.33
N ALA A 398 22.59 -10.22 31.99
CA ALA A 398 22.78 -9.05 32.86
C ALA A 398 23.09 -9.39 34.33
N GLU A 399 22.37 -10.35 34.91
CA GLU A 399 22.32 -10.64 36.36
C GLU A 399 22.70 -12.09 36.69
N GLY A 400 22.82 -12.96 35.68
CA GLY A 400 23.18 -14.36 35.83
C GLY A 400 21.98 -15.31 36.00
N LEU A 401 22.29 -16.61 36.04
CA LEU A 401 21.30 -17.68 35.94
C LEU A 401 20.27 -17.70 37.07
N GLU A 402 20.65 -17.33 38.30
CA GLU A 402 19.75 -17.35 39.45
C GLU A 402 18.59 -16.34 39.30
N ALA A 403 18.90 -15.11 38.88
CA ALA A 403 17.91 -14.07 38.64
C ALA A 403 16.97 -14.43 37.48
N ALA A 404 17.52 -15.01 36.42
CA ALA A 404 16.78 -15.48 35.26
C ALA A 404 15.80 -16.63 35.61
N LEU A 405 16.26 -17.63 36.38
CA LEU A 405 15.41 -18.73 36.84
C LEU A 405 14.33 -18.27 37.81
N THR A 406 14.63 -17.33 38.71
CA THR A 406 13.64 -16.76 39.64
C THR A 406 12.45 -16.12 38.89
N GLY A 407 12.73 -15.47 37.76
CA GLY A 407 11.69 -14.91 36.89
C GLY A 407 10.76 -15.99 36.30
N LEU A 408 11.34 -17.10 35.84
CA LEU A 408 10.58 -18.23 35.29
C LEU A 408 9.82 -19.00 36.37
N ASP A 409 10.39 -19.17 37.56
CA ASP A 409 9.75 -19.84 38.69
C ASP A 409 8.50 -19.09 39.18
N ARG A 410 8.52 -17.75 39.10
CA ARG A 410 7.32 -16.94 39.35
C ARG A 410 6.21 -17.22 38.34
N GLY A 411 6.54 -17.26 37.04
CA GLY A 411 5.58 -17.61 35.99
C GLY A 411 5.03 -19.03 36.14
N LEU A 412 5.89 -19.97 36.52
CA LEU A 412 5.51 -21.35 36.83
C LEU A 412 4.57 -21.45 38.04
N ALA A 413 4.74 -20.61 39.06
CA ALA A 413 3.88 -20.57 40.24
C ALA A 413 2.48 -20.00 39.96
N GLU A 414 2.37 -19.13 38.96
CA GLU A 414 1.09 -18.53 38.53
C GLU A 414 0.31 -19.42 37.54
N ALA A 415 0.97 -20.42 36.96
CA ALA A 415 0.39 -21.33 35.98
C ALA A 415 -0.81 -22.11 36.54
N ARG A 416 -1.93 -22.08 35.81
CA ARG A 416 -3.22 -22.67 36.24
C ARG A 416 -3.61 -23.93 35.50
N SER A 417 -2.96 -24.22 34.38
CA SER A 417 -3.21 -25.41 33.57
C SER A 417 -1.96 -26.30 33.46
N PRO A 418 -2.12 -27.63 33.34
CA PRO A 418 -1.04 -28.55 32.99
C PRO A 418 -0.26 -28.15 31.74
N ARG A 419 -0.93 -27.53 30.77
CA ARG A 419 -0.31 -26.96 29.58
C ARG A 419 0.64 -25.82 29.94
N GLU A 420 0.19 -24.81 30.69
CA GLU A 420 1.04 -23.71 31.13
C GLU A 420 2.24 -24.21 31.94
N VAL A 421 2.00 -25.13 32.89
CA VAL A 421 3.06 -25.73 33.72
C VAL A 421 4.12 -26.42 32.85
N ALA A 422 3.70 -27.16 31.81
CA ALA A 422 4.61 -27.82 30.90
C ALA A 422 5.47 -26.83 30.12
N TYR A 423 4.88 -25.76 29.60
CA TYR A 423 5.60 -24.74 28.84
C TYR A 423 6.54 -23.88 29.70
N TRP A 424 6.14 -23.51 30.93
CA TRP A 424 7.04 -22.83 31.87
C TRP A 424 8.23 -23.70 32.25
N ARG A 425 8.03 -25.00 32.47
CA ARG A 425 9.13 -25.94 32.74
C ARG A 425 10.04 -26.14 31.52
N LEU A 426 9.46 -26.11 30.32
CA LEU A 426 10.23 -26.15 29.07
C LEU A 426 11.09 -24.89 28.93
N ALA A 427 10.55 -23.71 29.23
CA ALA A 427 11.28 -22.45 29.25
C ALA A 427 12.47 -22.50 30.22
N SER A 428 12.28 -23.01 31.44
CA SER A 428 13.39 -23.20 32.39
C SER A 428 14.45 -24.16 31.86
N ALA A 429 14.05 -25.23 31.17
CA ALA A 429 14.99 -26.17 30.56
C ALA A 429 15.79 -25.54 29.40
N ASP A 430 15.14 -24.73 28.57
CA ASP A 430 15.81 -23.96 27.51
C ASP A 430 16.80 -22.95 28.07
N LEU A 431 16.42 -22.23 29.14
CA LEU A 431 17.32 -21.31 29.81
C LEU A 431 18.56 -22.01 30.39
N LEU A 432 18.39 -23.19 31.00
CA LEU A 432 19.51 -24.01 31.49
C LEU A 432 20.43 -24.46 30.35
N ARG A 433 19.87 -24.81 29.19
CA ARG A 433 20.66 -25.15 28.00
C ARG A 433 21.45 -23.94 27.51
N ASP A 434 20.80 -22.78 27.43
CA ASP A 434 21.41 -21.53 26.96
C ASP A 434 22.54 -21.08 27.91
N ALA A 435 22.41 -21.35 29.22
CA ALA A 435 23.45 -21.16 30.23
C ALA A 435 24.58 -22.22 30.21
N GLY A 436 24.58 -23.16 29.25
CA GLY A 436 25.61 -24.19 29.09
C GLY A 436 25.41 -25.45 29.94
N LEU A 437 24.30 -25.59 30.68
CA LEU A 437 23.99 -26.74 31.54
C LEU A 437 23.22 -27.84 30.79
N ALA A 438 23.74 -28.27 29.63
CA ALA A 438 23.04 -29.15 28.71
C ALA A 438 22.60 -30.50 29.32
N ALA A 439 23.41 -31.09 30.21
CA ALA A 439 23.06 -32.35 30.87
C ALA A 439 21.85 -32.20 31.81
N LEU A 440 21.75 -31.07 32.50
CA LEU A 440 20.63 -30.75 33.38
C LEU A 440 19.38 -30.41 32.55
N ALA A 441 19.52 -29.59 31.51
CA ALA A 441 18.43 -29.32 30.57
C ALA A 441 17.84 -30.61 29.98
N ALA A 442 18.68 -31.58 29.60
CA ALA A 442 18.24 -32.88 29.12
C ALA A 442 17.43 -33.68 30.16
N GLN A 443 17.75 -33.57 31.44
CA GLN A 443 16.95 -34.18 32.51
C GLN A 443 15.59 -33.49 32.63
N HIS A 444 15.55 -32.16 32.56
CA HIS A 444 14.30 -31.39 32.60
C HIS A 444 13.40 -31.68 31.40
N TYR A 445 13.94 -31.76 30.17
CA TYR A 445 13.15 -32.14 28.99
C TYR A 445 12.49 -33.52 29.15
N ARG A 446 13.22 -34.52 29.69
CA ARG A 446 12.65 -35.85 29.95
C ARG A 446 11.56 -35.81 31.03
N ALA A 447 11.77 -35.02 32.09
CA ALA A 447 10.78 -34.87 33.15
C ALA A 447 9.49 -34.23 32.63
N VAL A 448 9.61 -33.19 31.79
CA VAL A 448 8.46 -32.59 31.10
C VAL A 448 7.78 -33.64 30.22
N GLN A 449 8.52 -34.35 29.37
CA GLN A 449 7.96 -35.39 28.51
C GLN A 449 7.20 -36.47 29.29
N GLN A 450 7.77 -36.96 30.40
CA GLN A 450 7.12 -37.97 31.26
C GLN A 450 5.85 -37.42 31.92
N SER A 451 5.84 -36.14 32.30
CA SER A 451 4.66 -35.50 32.90
C SER A 451 3.49 -35.34 31.92
N LEU A 452 3.76 -35.34 30.61
CA LEU A 452 2.75 -35.18 29.56
C LEU A 452 2.06 -36.50 29.17
N VAL A 453 2.63 -37.66 29.53
CA VAL A 453 2.09 -38.96 29.17
C VAL A 453 0.78 -39.22 29.91
N GLY A 454 -0.32 -39.41 29.17
CA GLY A 454 -1.62 -39.80 29.72
C GLY A 454 -2.51 -38.64 30.18
N ILE A 455 -2.13 -37.39 29.91
CA ILE A 455 -3.01 -36.23 30.16
C ILE A 455 -4.15 -36.21 29.12
N GLY A 456 -5.39 -36.26 29.59
CA GLY A 456 -6.58 -36.10 28.75
C GLY A 456 -6.84 -34.64 28.38
N LEU A 457 -7.61 -34.40 27.31
CA LEU A 457 -7.89 -33.05 26.79
C LEU A 457 -8.54 -32.13 27.85
N GLU A 458 -9.41 -32.67 28.70
CA GLU A 458 -10.08 -31.94 29.79
C GLU A 458 -9.09 -31.34 30.80
N GLN A 459 -7.97 -32.03 31.04
CA GLN A 459 -6.92 -31.56 31.93
C GLN A 459 -5.92 -30.69 31.18
N TRP A 460 -5.65 -30.99 29.91
CA TRP A 460 -4.70 -30.25 29.09
C TRP A 460 -5.19 -28.83 28.75
N GLU A 461 -6.47 -28.69 28.40
CA GLU A 461 -7.05 -27.43 27.93
C GLU A 461 -8.47 -27.22 28.48
N PRO A 462 -8.63 -27.03 29.80
CA PRO A 462 -9.94 -26.95 30.46
C PRO A 462 -10.80 -25.79 29.93
N ALA A 463 -10.18 -24.66 29.55
CA ALA A 463 -10.88 -23.50 28.99
C ALA A 463 -11.56 -23.80 27.64
N LEU A 464 -11.01 -24.72 26.84
CA LEU A 464 -11.64 -25.14 25.59
C LEU A 464 -12.91 -25.95 25.88
N ILE A 465 -12.85 -26.85 26.86
CA ILE A 465 -14.01 -27.64 27.28
C ILE A 465 -15.11 -26.74 27.84
N GLU A 466 -14.77 -25.82 28.75
CA GLU A 466 -15.72 -24.83 29.30
C GLU A 466 -16.38 -24.01 28.18
N ARG A 467 -15.60 -23.58 27.19
CA ARG A 467 -16.13 -22.84 26.04
C ARG A 467 -17.07 -23.68 25.18
N LEU A 468 -16.77 -24.96 24.96
CA LEU A 468 -17.64 -25.88 24.24
C LEU A 468 -18.94 -26.17 25.01
N GLU A 469 -18.87 -26.28 26.33
CA GLU A 469 -20.04 -26.41 27.21
C GLU A 469 -20.91 -25.14 27.19
N ILE A 470 -20.30 -23.96 27.27
CA ILE A 470 -21.02 -22.68 27.15
C ILE A 470 -21.71 -22.58 25.79
N LEU A 471 -21.02 -22.88 24.70
CA LEU A 471 -21.58 -22.77 23.36
C LEU A 471 -22.69 -23.80 23.10
N SER A 472 -22.56 -25.02 23.63
CA SER A 472 -23.61 -26.05 23.50
C SER A 472 -24.85 -25.73 24.32
N ASN A 473 -24.72 -25.22 25.55
CA ASN A 473 -25.87 -24.82 26.37
C ASN A 473 -26.63 -23.62 25.77
N ASN A 474 -25.93 -22.66 25.16
CA ASN A 474 -26.55 -21.51 24.49
C ASN A 474 -27.36 -21.87 23.22
N ILE A 475 -27.15 -23.06 22.64
CA ILE A 475 -27.96 -23.55 21.52
C ILE A 475 -29.29 -24.12 22.02
N ILE A 476 -29.29 -24.74 23.20
CA ILE A 476 -30.48 -25.38 23.79
C ILE A 476 -31.49 -24.32 24.28
N ASP A 477 -31.03 -23.24 24.90
CA ASP A 477 -31.90 -22.15 25.38
C ASP A 477 -32.58 -21.35 24.26
N ARG A 478 -32.13 -21.49 23.00
CA ARG A 478 -32.71 -20.80 21.83
C ARG A 478 -33.86 -21.56 21.16
N ASP A 479 -34.05 -22.85 21.47
CA ASP A 479 -35.13 -23.67 20.91
C ASP A 479 -36.37 -23.75 21.83
N GLU A 480 -36.33 -23.16 23.03
CA GLU A 480 -37.47 -23.12 23.98
C GLU A 480 -38.19 -21.76 24.11
N GLY A 481 -37.90 -20.77 23.25
CA GLY A 481 -38.59 -19.47 23.20
C GLY A 481 -39.11 -19.13 21.81
#